data_AF-A0A432Y9U9-F1
#
_entry.id   AF-A0A432Y9U9-F1
#
_cell.length_a   1.000
_cell.length_b   1.000
_cell.length_c   1.000
_cell.angle_alpha   90.00
_cell.angle_beta   90.00
_cell.angle_gamma   90.00
#
_symmetry.space_group_name_H-M   'P 1'
#
loop_
_entity.id
_entity.type
_entity.pdbx_description
1 polymer ?
#
loop_
_entity_poly.entity_id
_entity_poly.type
_entity_poly.pdbx_seq_one_letter_code
_entity_poly.pdbx_strand_id
1 'polypeptide(L)'
;MNKKKVWGSLPALLMVSTFFFTHASAQQREGWIEIHADRFDRVEAFFLENGCEFYQNAAFIYDSGSARFISKAEVKEVLPADADLFMEHGCSIEVSPKALSQVLSYDKRIPENTKVILFFDLAVAQDGSSVIHMLSDDLKSAYKARLAGLSKINKFEKYKVVTSLTGYNQ
;
A
#
# COMPACT_ATOMS: atom_id res chain seq x y z
N MET A 1 -23.33 -59.77 -50.39
CA MET A 1 -24.69 -59.89 -49.79
C MET A 1 -24.62 -60.78 -48.55
N ASN A 2 -25.38 -60.41 -47.52
CA ASN A 2 -25.59 -61.06 -46.19
C ASN A 2 -24.44 -61.00 -45.16
N LYS A 3 -24.51 -60.21 -44.07
CA LYS A 3 -25.39 -60.24 -42.85
C LYS A 3 -25.23 -61.57 -42.09
N LYS A 4 -24.93 -61.70 -40.79
CA LYS A 4 -25.03 -60.89 -39.54
C LYS A 4 -24.24 -61.66 -38.45
N LYS A 5 -23.75 -61.01 -37.38
CA LYS A 5 -24.26 -61.13 -35.98
C LYS A 5 -23.35 -60.44 -34.96
N VAL A 6 -24.03 -60.00 -33.90
CA VAL A 6 -23.67 -59.13 -32.78
C VAL A 6 -23.24 -59.96 -31.57
N TRP A 7 -22.35 -59.42 -30.72
CA TRP A 7 -22.23 -59.50 -29.25
C TRP A 7 -21.17 -58.43 -28.88
N GLY A 8 -21.27 -57.54 -27.89
CA GLY A 8 -21.99 -57.50 -26.62
C GLY A 8 -20.95 -57.30 -25.49
N SER A 9 -21.16 -56.30 -24.61
CA SER A 9 -20.40 -55.95 -23.37
C SER A 9 -19.11 -55.12 -23.55
N LEU A 10 -18.75 -54.07 -22.78
CA LEU A 10 -19.19 -53.46 -21.50
C LEU A 10 -19.05 -51.92 -21.55
N PRO A 11 -19.71 -51.15 -20.65
CA PRO A 11 -19.59 -49.69 -20.59
C PRO A 11 -18.31 -49.27 -19.85
N ALA A 12 -17.42 -48.54 -20.52
CA ALA A 12 -16.34 -47.83 -19.85
C ALA A 12 -16.90 -46.55 -19.23
N LEU A 13 -17.25 -46.68 -17.95
CA LEU A 13 -17.38 -45.60 -16.99
C LEU A 13 -16.09 -44.75 -17.04
N LEU A 14 -16.17 -43.50 -17.49
CA LEU A 14 -15.10 -42.53 -17.22
C LEU A 14 -15.70 -41.23 -16.72
N MET A 15 -15.47 -41.06 -15.44
CA MET A 15 -15.99 -40.03 -14.57
C MET A 15 -15.73 -38.63 -15.12
N VAL A 16 -16.80 -37.84 -15.07
CA VAL A 16 -16.85 -36.44 -14.66
C VAL A 16 -15.52 -35.93 -14.09
N SER A 17 -14.73 -35.27 -14.93
CA SER A 17 -13.75 -34.29 -14.46
C SER A 17 -14.48 -32.95 -14.38
N THR A 18 -15.20 -32.75 -13.28
CA THR A 18 -15.56 -31.40 -12.80
C THR A 18 -14.27 -30.59 -12.72
N PHE A 19 -14.10 -29.67 -13.67
CA PHE A 19 -13.20 -28.55 -13.51
C PHE A 19 -13.64 -27.80 -12.26
N PHE A 20 -12.96 -28.05 -11.14
CA PHE A 20 -12.96 -27.14 -10.03
C PHE A 20 -12.28 -25.86 -10.52
N PHE A 21 -13.07 -24.92 -11.03
CA PHE A 21 -12.71 -23.52 -10.97
C PHE A 21 -12.72 -23.15 -9.49
N THR A 22 -11.64 -23.46 -8.79
CA THR A 22 -11.23 -22.70 -7.62
C THR A 22 -11.05 -21.28 -8.12
N HIS A 23 -12.10 -20.47 -7.98
CA HIS A 23 -12.00 -19.03 -7.90
C HIS A 23 -11.16 -18.77 -6.65
N ALA A 24 -9.83 -18.88 -6.80
CA ALA A 24 -8.95 -18.15 -5.93
C ALA A 24 -9.38 -16.71 -6.11
N SER A 25 -10.09 -16.16 -5.12
CA SER A 25 -10.33 -14.73 -5.07
C SER A 25 -8.94 -14.12 -4.97
N ALA A 26 -8.39 -13.75 -6.12
CA ALA A 26 -7.26 -12.88 -6.22
C ALA A 26 -7.74 -11.56 -5.61
N GLN A 27 -7.56 -11.45 -4.30
CA GLN A 27 -7.63 -10.18 -3.60
C GLN A 27 -6.47 -9.39 -4.21
N GLN A 28 -6.80 -8.61 -5.23
CA GLN A 28 -5.88 -7.81 -6.02
C GLN A 28 -5.18 -6.86 -5.05
N ARG A 29 -4.02 -7.27 -4.51
CA ARG A 29 -3.11 -6.39 -3.78
C ARG A 29 -2.58 -5.41 -4.81
N GLU A 30 -3.19 -4.21 -4.85
CA GLU A 30 -2.99 -3.18 -5.87
C GLU A 30 -1.56 -2.60 -5.85
N GLY A 31 -0.54 -3.34 -6.28
CA GLY A 31 0.81 -2.79 -6.56
C GLY A 31 1.50 -2.03 -5.41
N TRP A 32 1.00 -2.13 -4.18
CA TRP A 32 1.59 -1.50 -3.00
C TRP A 32 2.70 -2.37 -2.44
N ILE A 33 3.82 -1.74 -2.11
CA ILE A 33 4.87 -2.32 -1.28
C ILE A 33 4.57 -1.93 0.17
N GLU A 34 4.24 -2.89 1.01
CA GLU A 34 4.00 -2.65 2.43
C GLU A 34 5.34 -2.54 3.18
N ILE A 35 5.50 -1.45 3.93
CA ILE A 35 6.61 -1.24 4.87
C ILE A 35 6.02 -1.32 6.27
N HIS A 36 6.50 -2.25 7.08
CA HIS A 36 6.13 -2.35 8.48
C HIS A 36 7.19 -1.66 9.33
N ALA A 37 6.93 -0.39 9.68
CA ALA A 37 7.81 0.35 10.56
C ALA A 37 7.60 -0.12 12.00
N ASP A 38 8.68 -0.51 12.66
CA ASP A 38 8.63 -1.18 13.98
C ASP A 38 8.02 -0.28 15.08
N ARG A 39 8.14 1.04 14.91
CA ARG A 39 7.89 2.03 15.95
C ARG A 39 7.26 3.30 15.37
N PHE A 40 5.99 3.54 15.70
CA PHE A 40 5.28 4.76 15.31
C PHE A 40 6.00 6.03 15.79
N ASP A 41 6.45 6.04 17.04
CA ASP A 41 7.07 7.20 17.68
C ASP A 41 8.37 7.65 16.99
N ARG A 42 9.12 6.73 16.37
CA ARG A 42 10.30 7.09 15.57
C ARG A 42 9.94 7.80 14.27
N VAL A 43 8.88 7.35 13.61
CA VAL A 43 8.40 7.99 12.39
C VAL A 43 7.85 9.37 12.73
N GLU A 44 7.04 9.47 13.79
CA GLU A 44 6.50 10.74 14.28
C GLU A 44 7.61 11.72 14.69
N ALA A 45 8.57 11.28 15.51
CA ALA A 45 9.70 12.10 15.93
C ALA A 45 10.52 12.62 14.74
N PHE A 46 10.73 11.80 13.71
CA PHE A 46 11.42 12.24 12.49
C PHE A 46 10.72 13.45 11.83
N PHE A 47 9.39 13.45 11.72
CA PHE A 47 8.68 14.60 11.18
C PHE A 47 8.75 15.81 12.13
N LEU A 48 8.51 15.61 13.43
CA LEU A 48 8.51 16.68 14.41
C LEU A 48 9.87 17.37 14.55
N GLU A 49 10.96 16.61 14.56
CA GLU A 49 12.34 17.14 14.62
C GLU A 49 12.70 17.98 13.39
N ASN A 50 12.03 17.74 12.26
CA ASN A 50 12.15 18.54 11.03
C ASN A 50 11.11 19.68 10.94
N GLY A 51 10.40 19.97 12.04
CA GLY A 51 9.39 21.04 12.09
C GLY A 51 8.11 20.72 11.33
N CYS A 52 7.81 19.44 11.14
CA CYS A 52 6.63 18.96 10.41
C CYS A 52 5.65 18.27 11.35
N GLU A 53 4.36 18.49 11.13
CA GLU A 53 3.34 17.62 11.73
C GLU A 53 3.33 16.27 11.02
N PHE A 54 3.18 15.20 11.80
CA PHE A 54 2.99 13.86 11.26
C PHE A 54 1.49 13.53 11.19
N TYR A 55 1.02 13.14 10.01
CA TYR A 55 -0.36 12.73 9.81
C TYR A 55 -0.44 11.27 9.39
N GLN A 56 -1.31 10.51 10.07
CA GLN A 56 -1.76 9.21 9.59
C GLN A 56 -2.83 9.36 8.51
N ASN A 57 -3.07 8.28 7.76
CA ASN A 57 -3.93 8.28 6.58
C ASN A 57 -3.51 9.37 5.58
N ALA A 58 -2.22 9.69 5.47
CA ALA A 58 -1.72 10.78 4.63
C ALA A 58 -0.78 10.26 3.55
N ALA A 59 -0.88 10.83 2.35
CA ALA A 59 0.03 10.54 1.25
C ALA A 59 0.93 11.73 0.95
N PHE A 60 2.20 11.41 0.67
CA PHE A 60 3.22 12.35 0.24
C PHE A 60 4.01 11.76 -0.92
N ILE A 61 4.68 12.62 -1.69
CA ILE A 61 5.66 12.18 -2.68
C ILE A 61 7.06 12.50 -2.15
N TYR A 62 7.89 11.47 -2.09
CA TYR A 62 9.30 11.60 -1.80
C TYR A 62 10.09 11.51 -3.12
N ASP A 63 10.90 12.53 -3.40
CA ASP A 63 11.82 12.56 -4.53
C ASP A 63 13.21 12.15 -4.04
N SER A 64 13.60 10.93 -4.37
CA SER A 64 14.89 10.38 -3.97
C SER A 64 16.07 10.96 -4.76
N GLY A 65 15.83 11.62 -5.90
CA GLY A 65 16.85 12.32 -6.66
C GLY A 65 17.24 13.67 -6.03
N SER A 66 16.28 14.36 -5.44
CA SER A 66 16.51 15.59 -4.66
C SER A 66 16.54 15.38 -3.14
N ALA A 67 16.42 14.13 -2.70
CA ALA A 67 16.46 13.72 -1.28
C ALA A 67 15.49 14.50 -0.40
N ARG A 68 14.25 14.73 -0.86
CA ARG A 68 13.24 15.47 -0.10
C ARG A 68 11.81 15.07 -0.43
N PHE A 69 10.90 15.43 0.46
CA PHE A 69 9.47 15.42 0.16
C PHE A 69 9.12 16.64 -0.69
N ILE A 70 8.34 16.45 -1.75
CA ILE A 70 7.91 17.56 -2.61
C ILE A 70 6.63 18.20 -2.06
N SER A 71 6.49 19.52 -2.23
CA SER A 71 5.31 20.27 -1.79
C SER A 71 4.06 19.90 -2.58
N LYS A 72 2.87 20.24 -2.07
CA LYS A 72 1.61 19.99 -2.82
C LYS A 72 1.56 20.76 -4.14
N ALA A 73 2.17 21.95 -4.19
CA ALA A 73 2.33 22.71 -5.43
C ALA A 73 3.12 21.91 -6.49
N GLU A 74 4.24 21.31 -6.09
CA GLU A 74 5.03 20.45 -6.97
C GLU A 74 4.30 19.14 -7.32
N VAL A 75 3.52 18.57 -6.40
CA VAL A 75 2.62 17.43 -6.71
C VAL A 75 1.65 17.81 -7.83
N LYS A 76 1.05 19.01 -7.77
CA LYS A 76 0.11 19.49 -8.79
C LYS A 76 0.76 19.65 -10.17
N GLU A 77 2.05 19.96 -10.23
CA GLU A 77 2.80 20.00 -11.49
C GLU A 77 2.99 18.59 -12.09
N VAL A 78 3.23 17.57 -11.25
CA VAL A 78 3.51 16.21 -11.74
C VAL A 78 2.27 15.30 -11.85
N LEU A 79 1.22 15.58 -11.10
CA LEU A 79 -0.03 14.82 -10.99
C LEU A 79 -1.24 15.79 -10.82
N PRO A 80 -1.57 16.61 -11.82
CA PRO A 80 -2.56 17.68 -11.69
C PRO A 80 -3.97 17.20 -11.33
N ALA A 81 -4.37 16.01 -11.80
CA ALA A 81 -5.69 15.44 -11.53
C ALA A 81 -5.82 14.79 -10.16
N ASP A 82 -4.69 14.44 -9.53
CA ASP A 82 -4.63 13.61 -8.32
C ASP A 82 -4.06 14.38 -7.11
N ALA A 83 -3.70 15.65 -7.27
CA ALA A 83 -3.00 16.45 -6.26
C ALA A 83 -3.77 16.54 -4.93
N ASP A 84 -5.11 16.48 -4.96
CA ASP A 84 -5.94 16.53 -3.76
C ASP A 84 -5.93 15.24 -2.93
N LEU A 85 -5.35 14.16 -3.45
CA LEU A 85 -5.09 12.93 -2.69
C LEU A 85 -3.89 13.08 -1.74
N PHE A 86 -3.07 14.11 -1.94
CA PHE A 86 -1.85 14.36 -1.17
C PHE A 86 -2.07 15.46 -0.15
N MET A 87 -1.41 15.30 1.01
CA MET A 87 -1.46 16.29 2.08
C MET A 87 -0.47 17.42 1.82
N GLU A 88 -0.82 18.62 2.30
CA GLU A 88 0.13 19.71 2.44
C GLU A 88 0.99 19.44 3.68
N HIS A 89 2.31 19.52 3.54
CA HIS A 89 3.22 19.64 4.68
C HIS A 89 3.79 21.05 4.68
N GLY A 90 3.65 21.77 5.80
CA GLY A 90 4.09 23.15 5.94
C GLY A 90 5.62 23.33 6.09
N CYS A 91 6.40 22.32 5.70
CA CYS A 91 7.83 22.21 5.98
C CYS A 91 8.55 21.52 4.81
N SER A 92 9.89 21.59 4.79
CA SER A 92 10.74 20.89 3.82
C SER A 92 11.70 19.97 4.57
N ILE A 93 11.54 18.66 4.37
CA ILE A 93 12.42 17.66 4.96
C ILE A 93 13.43 17.22 3.91
N GLU A 94 14.71 17.45 4.17
CA GLU A 94 15.82 16.88 3.41
C GLU A 94 16.33 15.62 4.10
N VAL A 95 16.20 14.47 3.44
CA VAL A 95 16.59 13.17 3.98
C VAL A 95 17.08 12.29 2.84
N SER A 96 18.23 11.64 3.00
CA SER A 96 18.70 10.70 1.97
C SER A 96 17.78 9.46 1.89
N PRO A 97 17.70 8.77 0.73
CA PRO A 97 16.89 7.56 0.62
C PRO A 97 17.30 6.48 1.63
N LYS A 98 18.60 6.42 1.95
CA LYS A 98 19.14 5.50 2.96
C LYS A 98 18.64 5.86 4.37
N ALA A 99 18.76 7.13 4.76
CA ALA A 99 18.31 7.59 6.08
C ALA A 99 16.78 7.43 6.23
N LEU A 100 16.00 7.77 5.20
CA LEU A 100 14.56 7.57 5.23
C LEU A 100 14.18 6.10 5.37
N SER A 101 14.88 5.20 4.66
CA SER A 101 14.65 3.75 4.82
C SER A 101 14.95 3.27 6.24
N GLN A 102 15.95 3.84 6.92
CA GLN A 102 16.26 3.51 8.31
C GLN A 102 15.18 4.00 9.28
N VAL A 103 14.65 5.21 9.07
CA VAL A 103 13.51 5.73 9.85
C VAL A 103 12.29 4.82 9.72
N LEU A 104 12.06 4.29 8.52
CA LEU A 104 10.92 3.42 8.21
C LEU A 104 11.17 1.93 8.51
N SER A 105 12.31 1.56 9.10
CA SER A 105 12.74 0.15 9.27
C SER A 105 12.66 -0.70 7.98
N TYR A 106 12.92 -0.08 6.83
CA TYR A 106 12.81 -0.74 5.53
C TYR A 106 14.16 -1.30 5.06
N ASP A 107 14.25 -2.63 4.96
CA ASP A 107 15.46 -3.39 4.65
C ASP A 107 15.90 -3.27 3.19
N LYS A 108 14.94 -3.18 2.25
CA LYS A 108 15.21 -3.16 0.80
C LYS A 108 15.61 -1.79 0.24
N ARG A 109 15.58 -0.75 1.08
CA ARG A 109 15.89 0.65 0.74
C ARG A 109 14.97 1.27 -0.32
N ILE A 110 14.61 2.53 -0.14
CA ILE A 110 13.91 3.32 -1.16
C ILE A 110 14.83 3.51 -2.38
N PRO A 111 14.36 3.26 -3.62
CA PRO A 111 15.14 3.43 -4.84
C PRO A 111 15.69 4.85 -5.00
N GLU A 112 16.89 4.98 -5.56
CA GLU A 112 17.53 6.27 -5.84
C GLU A 112 17.02 6.89 -7.15
N ASN A 113 17.16 8.22 -7.28
CA ASN A 113 16.90 8.99 -8.50
C ASN A 113 15.49 8.79 -9.10
N THR A 114 14.47 8.66 -8.25
CA THR A 114 13.07 8.48 -8.65
C THR A 114 12.12 9.20 -7.69
N LYS A 115 10.83 9.21 -8.03
CA LYS A 115 9.77 9.67 -7.14
C LYS A 115 8.91 8.49 -6.72
N VAL A 116 8.59 8.44 -5.43
CA VAL A 116 7.75 7.39 -4.84
C VAL A 116 6.61 8.03 -4.05
N ILE A 117 5.47 7.35 -4.02
CA ILE A 117 4.34 7.70 -3.16
C ILE A 117 4.54 6.98 -1.83
N LEU A 118 4.58 7.73 -0.74
CA LEU A 118 4.56 7.21 0.62
C LEU A 118 3.18 7.51 1.22
N PHE A 119 2.38 6.48 1.43
CA PHE A 119 1.14 6.56 2.19
C PHE A 119 1.38 6.06 3.61
N PHE A 120 1.31 6.97 4.58
CA PHE A 120 1.38 6.65 6.00
C PHE A 120 0.00 6.20 6.46
N ASP A 121 -0.16 4.89 6.66
CA ASP A 121 -1.41 4.28 7.06
C ASP A 121 -1.75 4.56 8.53
N LEU A 122 -2.96 4.19 8.92
CA LEU A 122 -3.36 4.07 10.32
C LEU A 122 -2.42 3.09 11.03
N ALA A 123 -1.93 3.47 12.21
CA ALA A 123 -1.14 2.55 13.01
C ALA A 123 -1.94 1.30 13.37
N VAL A 124 -1.26 0.16 13.50
CA VAL A 124 -1.87 -1.09 13.94
C VAL A 124 -1.60 -1.33 15.42
N ALA A 125 -2.50 -2.07 16.08
CA ALA A 125 -2.27 -2.50 17.45
C ALA A 125 -1.04 -3.43 17.56
N GLN A 126 -0.61 -3.71 18.79
CA GLN A 126 0.57 -4.55 19.05
C GLN A 126 0.42 -5.98 18.51
N ASP A 127 -0.82 -6.49 18.42
CA ASP A 127 -1.15 -7.79 17.83
C ASP A 127 -1.28 -7.75 16.29
N GLY A 128 -0.99 -6.60 15.68
CA GLY A 128 -1.11 -6.37 14.24
C GLY A 128 -2.54 -6.11 13.76
N SER A 129 -3.53 -6.06 14.66
CA SER A 129 -4.91 -5.77 14.28
C SER A 129 -5.07 -4.32 13.81
N SER A 130 -5.90 -4.14 12.78
CA SER A 130 -6.19 -2.82 12.24
C SER A 130 -7.08 -2.01 13.17
N VAL A 131 -6.70 -0.78 13.47
CA VAL A 131 -7.50 0.15 14.28
C VAL A 131 -8.60 0.86 13.47
N ILE A 132 -8.76 0.55 12.18
CA ILE A 132 -9.77 1.19 11.32
C ILE A 132 -11.20 1.07 11.87
N HIS A 133 -11.48 0.02 12.63
CA HIS A 133 -12.78 -0.22 13.25
C HIS A 133 -13.14 0.87 14.28
N MET A 134 -12.15 1.54 14.85
CA MET A 134 -12.28 2.64 15.81
C MET A 134 -12.70 3.97 15.16
N LEU A 135 -12.62 4.07 13.83
CA LEU A 135 -13.02 5.28 13.09
C LEU A 135 -14.55 5.34 12.89
N SER A 136 -15.09 6.56 12.76
CA SER A 136 -16.47 6.77 12.30
C SER A 136 -16.64 6.32 10.84
N ASP A 137 -17.88 6.08 10.41
CA ASP A 137 -18.15 5.61 9.05
C ASP A 137 -17.73 6.61 7.96
N ASP A 138 -17.85 7.91 8.24
CA ASP A 138 -17.37 8.97 7.36
C ASP A 138 -15.84 8.90 7.19
N LEU A 139 -15.10 8.73 8.31
CA LEU A 139 -13.64 8.60 8.28
C LEU A 139 -13.20 7.31 7.59
N LYS A 140 -13.90 6.19 7.81
CA LYS A 140 -13.66 4.93 7.08
C LYS A 140 -13.87 5.10 5.58
N SER A 141 -14.92 5.83 5.19
CA SER A 141 -15.24 6.09 3.78
C SER A 141 -14.18 6.99 3.14
N ALA A 142 -13.76 8.05 3.82
CA ALA A 142 -12.68 8.93 3.37
C ALA A 142 -11.34 8.18 3.22
N TYR A 143 -10.99 7.34 4.19
CA TYR A 143 -9.82 6.46 4.12
C TYR A 143 -9.85 5.54 2.90
N LYS A 144 -10.97 4.84 2.67
CA LYS A 144 -11.15 3.94 1.52
C LYS A 144 -11.06 4.69 0.20
N ALA A 145 -11.68 5.87 0.12
CA ALA A 145 -11.66 6.70 -1.08
C ALA A 145 -10.24 7.20 -1.40
N ARG A 146 -9.48 7.63 -0.38
CA ARG A 146 -8.08 8.06 -0.55
C ARG A 146 -7.21 6.92 -1.07
N LEU A 147 -7.26 5.75 -0.43
CA LEU A 147 -6.52 4.57 -0.90
C LEU A 147 -6.90 4.18 -2.32
N ALA A 148 -8.20 4.11 -2.64
CA ALA A 148 -8.65 3.77 -3.99
C ALA A 148 -8.22 4.82 -5.03
N GLY A 149 -8.15 6.09 -4.66
CA GLY A 149 -7.59 7.15 -5.51
C GLY A 149 -6.10 6.93 -5.77
N LEU A 150 -5.31 6.79 -4.70
CA LEU A 150 -3.86 6.58 -4.78
C LEU A 150 -3.49 5.32 -5.56
N SER A 151 -4.25 4.23 -5.40
CA SER A 151 -4.04 2.98 -6.12
C SER A 151 -4.14 3.12 -7.64
N LYS A 152 -4.93 4.07 -8.15
CA LYS A 152 -5.07 4.34 -9.59
C LYS A 152 -3.86 5.06 -10.19
N ILE A 153 -3.02 5.68 -9.36
CA ILE A 153 -1.82 6.38 -9.82
C ILE A 153 -0.75 5.34 -10.15
N ASN A 154 -0.44 5.17 -11.44
CA ASN A 154 0.56 4.19 -11.90
C ASN A 154 1.92 4.81 -12.28
N LYS A 155 2.07 6.12 -12.11
CA LYS A 155 3.26 6.88 -12.49
C LYS A 155 4.46 6.64 -11.57
N PHE A 156 4.19 6.36 -10.29
CA PHE A 156 5.20 6.22 -9.25
C PHE A 156 5.01 4.91 -8.51
N GLU A 157 6.12 4.37 -8.00
CA GLU A 157 6.06 3.24 -7.06
C GLU A 157 5.37 3.68 -5.77
N LYS A 158 4.60 2.77 -5.19
CA LYS A 158 3.68 3.06 -4.09
C LYS A 158 4.06 2.25 -2.86
N TYR A 159 4.35 2.95 -1.78
CA TYR A 159 4.69 2.37 -0.50
C TYR A 159 3.61 2.69 0.51
N LYS A 160 3.13 1.64 1.18
CA LYS A 160 2.18 1.74 2.27
C LYS A 160 2.94 1.53 3.57
N VAL A 161 3.18 2.60 4.30
CA VAL A 161 3.89 2.59 5.58
C VAL A 161 2.89 2.29 6.69
N VAL A 162 2.95 1.08 7.22
CA VAL A 162 2.16 0.63 8.37
C VAL A 162 3.05 0.70 9.61
N THR A 163 2.67 1.53 10.56
CA THR A 163 3.38 1.69 11.83
C THR A 163 2.72 0.86 12.92
N SER A 164 3.49 0.28 13.83
CA SER A 164 2.93 -0.33 15.04
C SER A 164 2.76 0.72 16.15
N LEU A 165 1.65 0.63 16.90
CA LEU A 165 1.48 1.33 18.19
C LEU A 165 2.43 0.81 19.28
N THR A 166 3.26 -0.19 18.98
CA THR A 166 4.36 -0.60 19.86
C THR A 166 5.26 0.61 20.17
N GLY A 167 5.40 0.91 21.47
CA GLY A 167 6.17 2.07 21.95
C GLY A 167 5.34 3.27 22.43
N TYR A 168 4.02 3.30 22.20
CA TYR A 168 3.14 4.39 22.67
C TYR A 168 2.80 4.35 24.18
N ASN A 169 3.48 3.49 24.94
CA ASN A 169 3.37 3.43 26.40
C ASN A 169 4.66 3.99 27.02
N GLN A 170 4.71 5.32 27.18
CA GLN A 170 5.35 5.98 28.32
C GLN A 170 4.51 7.19 28.72
#